data_AF-A0A1Q6WW07-F1
#
_entry.id   AF-A0A1Q6WW07-F1
#
_cell.length_a   1.000
_cell.length_b   1.000
_cell.length_c   1.000
_cell.angle_alpha   90.00
_cell.angle_beta   90.00
_cell.angle_gamma   90.00
#
_symmetry.space_group_name_H-M   'P 1'
#
loop_
_entity.id
_entity.type
_entity.pdbx_description
1 polymer ?
#
loop_
_entity_poly.entity_id
_entity_poly.type
_entity_poly.pdbx_seq_one_letter_code
_entity_poly.pdbx_strand_id
1 'polypeptide(L)'
;MHGGLQAAVESLNLTDDQKAKVKDIFADAKTKKQAVSSDASLSEEQKKAKMKELHTSIMAKLNEVLTPDQQTELKTKMEAAKAKSPSHQ
;
A
#
# COMPACT_ATOMS: atom_id res chain seq x y z
N MET A 1 -3.61 -12.26 0.82
CA MET A 1 -4.30 -11.16 0.11
C MET A 1 -3.58 -9.85 0.41
N HIS A 2 -2.93 -9.22 -0.57
CA HIS A 2 -2.21 -7.94 -0.37
C HIS A 2 -2.78 -6.91 -1.37
N GLY A 3 -4.04 -6.53 -1.17
CA GLY A 3 -4.74 -5.51 -1.95
C GLY A 3 -5.57 -4.53 -1.09
N GLY A 4 -5.56 -4.68 0.24
CA GLY A 4 -6.38 -3.87 1.12
C GLY A 4 -6.02 -2.38 1.09
N LEU A 5 -4.72 -2.07 0.97
CA LEU A 5 -4.28 -0.69 0.84
C LEU A 5 -4.75 -0.05 -0.46
N GLN A 6 -4.51 -0.73 -1.59
CA GLN A 6 -4.86 -0.19 -2.90
C GLN A 6 -6.36 0.08 -3.00
N ALA A 7 -7.19 -0.88 -2.58
CA ALA A 7 -8.64 -0.70 -2.54
C ALA A 7 -9.07 0.46 -1.62
N ALA A 8 -8.42 0.62 -0.46
CA ALA A 8 -8.74 1.71 0.46
C ALA A 8 -8.44 3.08 -0.17
N VAL A 9 -7.28 3.24 -0.82
CA VAL A 9 -6.90 4.49 -1.50
C VAL A 9 -7.80 4.77 -2.71
N GLU A 10 -8.07 3.77 -3.54
CA GLU A 10 -8.94 3.91 -4.72
C GLU A 10 -10.39 4.23 -4.35
N SER A 11 -10.82 3.87 -3.14
CA SER A 11 -12.15 4.21 -2.62
C SER A 11 -12.27 5.64 -2.06
N LEU A 12 -11.19 6.42 -2.04
CA LEU A 12 -11.22 7.83 -1.64
C LEU A 12 -11.75 8.70 -2.79
N ASN A 13 -12.24 9.89 -2.44
CA ASN A 13 -12.63 10.90 -3.41
C ASN A 13 -11.38 11.57 -4.02
N LEU A 14 -10.65 10.84 -4.87
CA LEU A 14 -9.45 11.31 -5.55
C LEU A 14 -9.79 12.17 -6.78
N THR A 15 -9.02 13.23 -7.00
CA THR A 15 -9.03 13.95 -8.29
C THR A 15 -8.39 13.11 -9.40
N ASP A 16 -8.62 13.47 -10.66
CA ASP A 16 -8.05 12.70 -11.78
C ASP A 16 -6.52 12.72 -11.80
N ASP A 17 -5.92 13.84 -11.41
CA ASP A 17 -4.46 13.95 -11.24
C ASP A 17 -3.94 13.05 -10.10
N GLN A 18 -4.67 12.98 -8.98
CA GLN A 18 -4.32 12.09 -7.87
C GLN A 18 -4.44 10.62 -8.30
N LYS A 19 -5.50 10.24 -9.03
CA LYS A 19 -5.67 8.88 -9.54
C LYS A 19 -4.52 8.46 -10.44
N ALA A 20 -4.06 9.33 -11.34
CA ALA A 20 -2.93 9.05 -12.22
C ALA A 20 -1.65 8.75 -11.40
N LYS A 21 -1.31 9.64 -10.45
CA LYS A 21 -0.14 9.46 -9.57
C LYS A 21 -0.25 8.19 -8.72
N VAL A 22 -1.42 7.93 -8.14
CA VAL A 22 -1.70 6.73 -7.33
C VAL A 22 -1.50 5.46 -8.16
N LYS A 23 -2.02 5.43 -9.39
CA LYS A 23 -1.86 4.30 -10.31
C LYS A 23 -0.38 4.02 -10.61
N ASP A 24 0.40 5.07 -10.85
CA ASP A 24 1.84 4.94 -11.11
C ASP A 24 2.60 4.42 -9.88
N ILE A 25 2.25 4.91 -8.69
CA ILE A 25 2.81 4.42 -7.42
C ILE A 25 2.52 2.93 -7.24
N PHE A 26 1.29 2.48 -7.51
CA PHE A 26 0.94 1.07 -7.38
C PHE A 26 1.53 0.18 -8.48
N ALA A 27 1.72 0.70 -9.69
CA ALA A 27 2.43 0.00 -10.76
C ALA A 27 3.89 -0.25 -10.38
N ASP A 28 4.61 0.77 -9.90
CA ASP A 28 5.98 0.66 -9.37
C ASP A 28 6.05 -0.34 -8.20
N ALA A 29 5.10 -0.24 -7.27
CA ALA A 29 4.99 -1.15 -6.14
C ALA A 29 4.82 -2.61 -6.57
N LYS A 30 3.97 -2.87 -7.56
CA LYS A 30 3.72 -4.23 -8.07
C LYS A 30 5.01 -4.82 -8.65
N THR A 31 5.75 -4.07 -9.45
CA THR A 31 7.03 -4.50 -10.03
C THR A 31 8.05 -4.81 -8.95
N LYS A 32 8.24 -3.91 -7.98
CA LYS A 32 9.17 -4.13 -6.85
C LYS A 32 8.80 -5.32 -6.00
N LYS A 33 7.50 -5.50 -5.74
CA LYS A 33 6.98 -6.66 -5.02
C LYS A 33 7.27 -7.95 -5.77
N GLN A 34 7.04 -7.99 -7.08
CA GLN A 34 7.37 -9.17 -7.89
C GLN A 34 8.87 -9.47 -7.81
N ALA A 35 9.73 -8.46 -7.97
CA ALA A 35 11.18 -8.62 -7.83
C ALA A 35 11.58 -9.23 -6.48
N VAL A 36 11.10 -8.68 -5.35
CA VAL A 36 11.40 -9.22 -4.01
C VAL A 36 10.84 -10.63 -3.83
N SER A 37 9.65 -10.93 -4.36
CA SER A 37 9.06 -12.27 -4.22
C SER A 37 9.77 -13.34 -5.04
N SER A 38 10.29 -12.98 -6.21
CA SER A 38 11.01 -13.85 -7.13
C SER A 38 12.50 -13.94 -6.83
N ASP A 39 13.03 -13.09 -5.96
CA ASP A 39 14.43 -13.10 -5.55
C ASP A 39 14.72 -14.34 -4.67
N ALA A 40 15.33 -15.35 -5.29
CA ALA A 40 15.71 -16.59 -4.63
C ALA A 40 16.91 -16.44 -3.70
N SER A 41 17.64 -15.31 -3.74
CA SER A 41 18.75 -15.04 -2.83
C SER A 41 18.31 -14.59 -1.45
N LEU A 42 17.05 -14.16 -1.30
CA LEU A 42 16.50 -13.66 -0.06
C LEU A 42 15.80 -14.77 0.73
N SER A 43 16.06 -14.80 2.04
CA SER A 43 15.26 -15.59 2.97
C SER A 43 13.86 -15.01 3.12
N GLU A 44 12.90 -15.81 3.60
CA GLU A 44 11.53 -15.34 3.84
C GLU A 44 11.47 -14.16 4.83
N GLU A 45 12.36 -14.12 5.81
CA GLU A 45 12.48 -12.98 6.74
C GLU A 45 12.96 -11.72 6.03
N GLN A 46 13.99 -11.83 5.17
CA GLN A 46 14.49 -10.72 4.38
C GLN A 46 13.44 -10.22 3.38
N LYS A 47 12.71 -11.13 2.72
CA LYS A 47 11.58 -10.76 1.85
C LYS A 47 10.53 -10.01 2.63
N LYS A 48 10.15 -10.49 3.83
CA LYS A 48 9.18 -9.81 4.69
C LYS A 48 9.66 -8.41 5.11
N ALA A 49 10.93 -8.26 5.45
CA ALA A 49 11.53 -6.96 5.77
C ALA A 49 11.44 -6.00 4.57
N LYS A 50 11.88 -6.43 3.38
CA LYS A 50 11.78 -5.62 2.15
C LYS A 50 10.35 -5.29 1.77
N MET A 51 9.41 -6.21 1.97
CA MET A 51 7.98 -5.94 1.74
C MET A 51 7.44 -4.88 2.71
N LYS A 52 7.88 -4.88 3.97
CA LYS A 52 7.50 -3.86 4.95
C LYS A 52 8.05 -2.49 4.57
N GLU A 53 9.32 -2.43 4.16
CA GLU A 53 9.93 -1.20 3.65
C GLU A 53 9.21 -0.67 2.42
N LEU A 54 8.88 -1.55 1.47
CA LEU A 54 8.10 -1.21 0.28
C LEU A 54 6.75 -0.60 0.68
N HIS A 55 6.05 -1.21 1.64
CA HIS A 55 4.77 -0.70 2.13
C HIS A 55 4.90 0.69 2.76
N THR A 56 5.92 0.92 3.60
CA THR A 56 6.20 2.24 4.18
C THR A 56 6.53 3.28 3.10
N SER A 57 7.30 2.91 2.08
CA SER A 57 7.62 3.80 0.97
C SER A 57 6.37 4.18 0.16
N ILE A 58 5.48 3.23 -0.09
CA ILE A 58 4.21 3.49 -0.77
C ILE A 58 3.34 4.44 0.05
N MET A 59 3.22 4.21 1.36
CA MET A 59 2.51 5.12 2.28
C MET A 59 3.03 6.55 2.21
N ALA A 60 4.36 6.73 2.25
CA ALA A 60 4.97 8.05 2.18
C ALA A 60 4.62 8.76 0.85
N LYS A 61 4.77 8.07 -0.29
CA LYS A 61 4.41 8.62 -1.60
C LYS A 61 2.92 8.97 -1.71
N LEU A 62 2.05 8.15 -1.13
CA LEU A 62 0.62 8.42 -1.11
C LEU A 62 0.30 9.66 -0.27
N ASN A 63 0.93 9.83 0.90
CA ASN A 63 0.73 11.01 1.74
C ASN A 63 1.16 12.32 1.06
N GLU A 64 2.12 12.28 0.13
CA GLU A 64 2.50 13.44 -0.68
C GLU A 64 1.45 13.79 -1.76
N VAL A 65 0.65 12.81 -2.18
CA VAL A 65 -0.39 12.98 -3.21
C VAL A 65 -1.75 13.32 -2.60
N LEU A 66 -2.06 12.73 -1.45
CA LEU A 66 -3.34 12.85 -0.76
C LEU A 66 -3.42 14.11 0.10
N THR A 67 -4.61 14.72 0.16
CA THR A 67 -4.90 15.81 1.10
C THR A 67 -4.96 15.30 2.54
N PRO A 68 -4.79 16.17 3.56
CA PRO A 68 -4.89 15.76 4.96
C PRO A 68 -6.21 15.03 5.31
N ASP A 69 -7.31 15.46 4.71
CA ASP A 69 -8.63 14.83 4.91
C ASP A 69 -8.67 13.42 4.31
N GLN A 70 -8.14 13.25 3.09
CA GLN A 70 -8.04 11.94 2.43
C GLN A 70 -7.10 10.99 3.18
N GLN A 71 -6.01 11.49 3.77
CA GLN A 71 -5.10 10.69 4.61
C GLN A 71 -5.80 10.19 5.88
N THR A 72 -6.63 11.04 6.49
CA THR A 72 -7.42 10.67 7.67
C THR A 72 -8.44 9.60 7.31
N GLU A 73 -9.18 9.77 6.21
CA GLU A 73 -10.14 8.78 5.72
C GLU A 73 -9.45 7.45 5.36
N LEU A 74 -8.28 7.51 4.73
CA LEU A 74 -7.46 6.33 4.42
C LEU A 74 -7.11 5.55 5.70
N LYS A 75 -6.64 6.25 6.74
CA LYS A 75 -6.30 5.63 8.02
C LYS A 75 -7.51 4.92 8.62
N THR A 76 -8.68 5.57 8.65
CA THR A 76 -9.92 4.98 9.15
C THR A 76 -10.30 3.72 8.36
N LYS A 77 -10.21 3.76 7.02
CA LYS A 77 -10.50 2.60 6.17
C LYS A 77 -9.52 1.45 6.40
N MET A 78 -8.23 1.75 6.58
CA MET A 78 -7.21 0.74 6.90
C MET A 78 -7.45 0.10 8.28
N GLU A 79 -7.80 0.90 9.29
CA GLU A 79 -8.13 0.39 10.63
C GLU A 79 -9.38 -0.50 10.58
N ALA A 80 -10.41 -0.10 9.85
CA ALA A 80 -11.61 -0.91 9.64
C ALA A 80 -11.30 -2.23 8.89
N ALA A 81 -10.42 -2.20 7.88
CA ALA A 81 -9.98 -3.39 7.16
C ALA A 81 -9.16 -4.34 8.05
N LYS A 82 -8.33 -3.79 8.95
CA LYS A 82 -7.58 -4.53 9.96
C LYS A 82 -8.50 -5.13 11.03
N ALA A 83 -9.58 -4.45 11.42
CA ALA A 83 -10.55 -4.98 12.36
C ALA A 83 -11.40 -6.12 11.76
N LYS A 84 -11.72 -6.04 10.46
CA LYS A 84 -12.47 -7.08 9.73
C LYS A 84 -11.64 -8.28 9.31
N SER A 85 -10.33 -8.14 9.30
CA SER A 85 -9.41 -9.27 9.16
C SER A 85 -9.02 -9.69 10.58
N PRO A 86 -9.69 -10.67 11.23
CA PRO A 86 -9.15 -11.25 12.44
C PRO A 86 -7.83 -11.90 12.03
N SER A 87 -6.74 -11.14 12.18
CA SER A 87 -5.43 -11.74 12.31
C SER A 87 -5.60 -12.70 13.48
N HIS A 88 -5.72 -13.98 13.17
CA HIS A 88 -5.57 -15.04 14.15
C HIS A 88 -4.28 -14.71 14.89
N GLN A 89 -4.44 -14.32 16.15
CA GLN A 89 -3.46 -14.60 17.17
C GLN A 89 -4.06 -15.72 18.00
#